data_AF-Q47GF9-F1
#
_entry.id   AF-Q47GF9-F1
#
_cell.length_a   1.000
_cell.length_b   1.000
_cell.length_c   1.000
_cell.angle_alpha   90.00
_cell.angle_beta   90.00
_cell.angle_gamma   90.00
#
_symmetry.space_group_name_H-M   'P 1'
#
loop_
_entity.id
_entity.type
_entity.pdbx_description
1 polymer ?
#
loop_
_entity_poly.entity_id
_entity_poly.type
_entity_poly.pdbx_seq_one_letter_code
_entity_poly.pdbx_strand_id
1 'polypeptide(L)'
;MIRFRIQELLADKHFTEGRRVTLLELSQATGINRVTLSKMVNQRGYSTVTDNLDKLCQYFNCKLEQLAEFVPDAKDGSSSHGEQ
;
A
#
# COMPACT_ATOMS: atom_id res chain seq x y z
N MET A 1 12.54 -8.90 3.51
CA MET A 1 11.10 -8.96 3.81
C MET A 1 10.33 -8.10 2.83
N ILE A 2 9.18 -8.55 2.34
CA ILE A 2 8.32 -7.74 1.46
C ILE A 2 7.64 -6.64 2.29
N ARG A 3 7.75 -5.39 1.88
CA ARG A 3 7.07 -4.23 2.46
C ARG A 3 5.97 -3.77 1.49
N PHE A 4 4.77 -3.53 2.00
CA PHE A 4 3.69 -2.96 1.21
C PHE A 4 3.63 -1.44 1.38
N ARG A 5 3.53 -0.71 0.26
CA ARG A 5 3.43 0.76 0.22
C ARG A 5 1.99 1.25 0.07
N ILE A 6 1.04 0.53 0.68
CA ILE A 6 -0.41 0.88 0.61
C ILE A 6 -0.67 2.28 1.18
N GLN A 7 0.06 2.68 2.23
CA GLN A 7 -0.07 4.03 2.80
C GLN A 7 0.33 5.14 1.83
N GLU A 8 1.41 4.94 1.07
CA GLU A 8 1.84 5.91 0.06
C GLU A 8 0.86 5.98 -1.09
N LEU A 9 0.40 4.83 -1.59
CA LEU A 9 -0.61 4.79 -2.65
C LEU A 9 -1.95 5.41 -2.24
N LEU A 10 -2.35 5.26 -0.98
CA LEU A 10 -3.52 5.95 -0.41
C LEU A 10 -3.34 7.47 -0.40
N ALA A 11 -2.15 7.94 -0.01
CA ALA A 11 -1.83 9.36 0.02
C ALA A 11 -1.79 9.96 -1.39
N ASP A 12 -1.16 9.26 -2.33
CA ASP A 12 -1.11 9.64 -3.74
C ASP A 12 -2.52 9.72 -4.34
N LYS A 13 -3.35 8.68 -4.15
CA LYS A 13 -4.73 8.68 -4.65
C LYS A 13 -5.59 9.78 -4.00
N HIS A 14 -5.39 10.07 -2.72
CA HIS A 14 -6.05 11.20 -2.06
C HIS A 14 -5.70 12.53 -2.75
N PHE A 15 -4.44 12.70 -3.12
CA PHE A 15 -3.97 13.88 -3.83
C PHE A 15 -4.52 13.95 -5.27
N THR A 16 -4.45 12.86 -6.03
CA THR A 16 -4.95 12.78 -7.41
C THR A 16 -6.47 13.01 -7.50
N GLU A 17 -7.24 12.43 -6.58
CA GLU A 17 -8.70 12.42 -6.64
C GLU A 17 -9.33 13.59 -5.87
N GLY A 18 -8.52 14.37 -5.14
CA GLY A 18 -8.96 15.54 -4.37
C GLY A 18 -9.94 15.21 -3.22
N ARG A 19 -10.04 13.94 -2.82
CA ARG A 19 -10.96 13.45 -1.79
C ARG A 19 -10.28 12.47 -0.84
N ARG A 20 -10.62 12.53 0.46
CA ARG A 20 -10.06 11.64 1.48
C ARG A 20 -10.38 10.17 1.16
N VAL A 21 -9.44 9.48 0.54
CA VAL A 21 -9.47 8.03 0.41
C VAL A 21 -9.00 7.46 1.75
N THR A 22 -9.85 6.64 2.39
CA THR A 22 -9.53 6.02 3.67
C THR A 22 -9.31 4.52 3.50
N LEU A 23 -8.71 3.88 4.50
CA LEU A 23 -8.65 2.41 4.56
C LEU A 23 -10.04 1.77 4.51
N LEU A 24 -11.10 2.48 4.93
CA LEU A 24 -12.47 2.02 4.84
C LEU A 24 -12.93 1.98 3.37
N GLU A 25 -12.72 3.06 2.62
CA GLU A 25 -13.05 3.11 1.20
C GLU A 25 -12.25 2.06 0.41
N LEU A 26 -10.95 1.95 0.70
CA LEU A 26 -10.11 0.92 0.10
C LEU A 26 -10.65 -0.48 0.43
N SER A 27 -11.08 -0.70 1.67
CA SER A 27 -11.71 -1.96 2.12
C SER A 27 -13.00 -2.25 1.36
N GLN A 28 -13.86 -1.26 1.16
CA GLN A 28 -15.11 -1.41 0.40
C GLN A 28 -14.84 -1.67 -1.09
N ALA A 29 -13.89 -0.96 -1.69
CA ALA A 29 -13.60 -1.06 -3.11
C ALA A 29 -12.81 -2.33 -3.49
N THR A 30 -11.90 -2.78 -2.62
CA THR A 30 -11.09 -3.99 -2.84
C THR A 30 -11.70 -5.23 -2.19
N GLY A 31 -12.72 -5.08 -1.33
CA GLY A 31 -13.27 -6.18 -0.54
C GLY A 31 -12.32 -6.73 0.54
N ILE A 32 -11.16 -6.11 0.77
CA ILE A 32 -10.20 -6.53 1.79
C ILE A 32 -10.62 -5.96 3.14
N ASN A 33 -10.61 -6.76 4.20
CA ASN A 33 -10.96 -6.28 5.54
C ASN A 33 -10.01 -5.17 6.03
N ARG A 34 -10.55 -4.10 6.64
CA ARG A 34 -9.77 -2.98 7.21
C ARG A 34 -8.68 -3.45 8.17
N VAL A 35 -8.91 -4.52 8.92
CA VAL A 35 -7.92 -5.12 9.83
C VAL A 35 -6.74 -5.69 9.05
N THR A 36 -7.01 -6.38 7.93
CA THR A 36 -5.99 -6.93 7.04
C THR A 36 -5.17 -5.82 6.41
N LEU A 37 -5.81 -4.77 5.88
CA LEU A 37 -5.11 -3.61 5.33
C LEU A 37 -4.22 -2.93 6.38
N SER A 38 -4.74 -2.75 7.60
CA SER A 38 -3.96 -2.18 8.71
C SER A 38 -2.73 -3.03 9.03
N LYS A 39 -2.86 -4.36 9.04
CA LYS A 39 -1.74 -5.29 9.21
C LYS A 39 -0.77 -5.23 8.04
N MET A 40 -1.23 -5.17 6.80
CA MET A 40 -0.36 -5.05 5.62
C MET A 40 0.47 -3.75 5.63
N VAL A 41 -0.12 -2.67 6.14
CA VAL A 41 0.53 -1.36 6.27
C VAL A 41 1.53 -1.33 7.43
N ASN A 42 1.13 -1.83 8.61
CA ASN A 42 1.95 -1.75 9.83
C ASN A 42 2.96 -2.89 9.97
N GLN A 43 2.67 -4.06 9.40
CA GLN A 43 3.48 -5.26 9.53
C GLN A 43 4.26 -5.53 8.25
N ARG A 44 5.59 -5.43 8.36
CA ARG A 44 6.50 -5.83 7.29
C ARG A 44 6.48 -7.36 7.16
N GLY A 45 6.45 -7.87 5.93
CA GLY A 45 6.40 -9.31 5.67
C GLY A 45 5.03 -9.96 5.91
N TYR A 46 3.94 -9.20 5.91
CA TYR A 46 2.60 -9.79 5.98
C TYR A 46 2.36 -10.72 4.79
N SER A 47 1.95 -11.96 5.06
CA SER A 47 1.60 -12.92 4.02
C SER A 47 0.20 -12.59 3.51
N THR A 48 0.12 -12.06 2.30
CA THR A 48 -1.13 -11.85 1.57
C THR A 48 -1.22 -12.80 0.39
N VAL A 49 -2.43 -13.00 -0.14
CA VAL A 49 -2.65 -13.76 -1.37
C VAL A 49 -2.57 -12.84 -2.59
N THR A 50 -2.27 -13.42 -3.75
CA THR A 50 -2.18 -12.72 -5.03
C THR A 50 -3.47 -12.01 -5.40
N ASP A 51 -4.62 -12.56 -5.01
CA ASP A 51 -5.95 -11.96 -5.21
C ASP A 51 -6.10 -10.59 -4.55
N ASN A 52 -5.56 -10.42 -3.34
CA ASN A 52 -5.58 -9.12 -2.66
C ASN A 52 -4.67 -8.11 -3.38
N LEU A 53 -3.54 -8.57 -3.90
CA LEU A 53 -2.59 -7.71 -4.63
C LEU A 53 -3.20 -7.23 -5.95
N ASP A 54 -3.89 -8.12 -6.67
CA ASP A 54 -4.59 -7.82 -7.91
C ASP A 54 -5.65 -6.72 -7.69
N LYS A 55 -6.53 -6.89 -6.71
CA LYS A 55 -7.57 -5.90 -6.38
C LYS A 55 -6.98 -4.55 -5.97
N LEU A 56 -5.89 -4.55 -5.21
CA LEU A 56 -5.18 -3.32 -4.84
C LEU A 56 -4.55 -2.66 -6.08
N CYS A 57 -3.85 -3.42 -6.92
CA CYS A 57 -3.25 -2.90 -8.15
C CYS A 57 -4.32 -2.35 -9.10
N GLN A 58 -5.46 -3.02 -9.24
CA GLN A 58 -6.58 -2.57 -10.05
C GLN A 58 -7.21 -1.29 -9.48
N TYR A 59 -7.38 -1.21 -8.16
CA TYR A 59 -7.93 -0.03 -7.49
C TYR A 59 -7.02 1.20 -7.57
N PHE A 60 -5.72 1.01 -7.33
CA PHE A 60 -4.71 2.08 -7.41
C PHE A 60 -4.25 2.34 -8.84
N ASN A 61 -4.63 1.48 -9.79
CA ASN A 61 -4.15 1.48 -11.16
C ASN A 61 -2.61 1.53 -11.26
N CYS A 62 -1.93 0.85 -10.33
CA CYS A 62 -0.48 0.86 -10.21
C CYS A 62 0.10 -0.53 -10.51
N LYS A 63 1.40 -0.58 -10.80
CA LYS A 63 2.11 -1.86 -10.92
C LYS A 63 2.35 -2.49 -9.55
N LEU A 64 2.50 -3.82 -9.54
CA LEU A 64 2.80 -4.58 -8.32
C LEU A 64 4.09 -4.11 -7.65
N GLU A 65 5.11 -3.72 -8.42
CA GLU A 65 6.38 -3.17 -7.93
C GLU A 65 6.20 -1.88 -7.10
N GLN A 66 5.15 -1.09 -7.37
CA GLN A 66 4.85 0.12 -6.61
C GLN A 66 4.07 -0.18 -5.33
N LEU A 67 3.27 -1.26 -5.35
CA LEU A 67 2.51 -1.73 -4.20
C LEU A 67 3.38 -2.50 -3.20
N ALA A 68 4.30 -3.32 -3.69
CA ALA A 68 5.10 -4.24 -2.90
C ALA A 68 6.59 -4.13 -3.29
N GLU A 69 7.43 -3.88 -2.29
CA GLU A 69 8.88 -3.79 -2.47
C GLU A 69 9.58 -4.83 -1.61
N PHE A 70 10.59 -5.49 -2.17
CA PHE A 70 11.47 -6.34 -1.38
C PHE A 70 12.51 -5.47 -0.65
N VAL A 71 12.42 -5.42 0.67
CA VAL A 71 13.39 -4.73 1.52
C VAL A 71 14.34 -5.76 2.15
N PRO A 72 15.63 -5.77 1.80
CA PRO A 72 16.61 -6.58 2.51
C PRO A 72 16.77 -6.08 3.95
N ASP A 73 17.01 -6.98 4.89
CA ASP A 73 17.08 -6.71 6.34
C ASP A 73 18.08 -5.61 6.74
N ALA A 74 19.01 -5.27 5.84
CA ALA A 74 20.11 -4.35 6.10
C ALA A 74 19.81 -2.84 5.94
N LYS A 75 18.63 -2.40 5.49
CA LYS A 75 18.32 -0.96 5.35
C LYS A 75 16.88 -0.60 5.67
N ASP A 76 16.63 -0.19 6.90
CA ASP A 76 15.58 0.80 7.21
C ASP A 76 16.09 2.18 6.80
N GLY A 77 16.15 2.41 5.48
CA GLY A 77 16.49 3.70 4.91
C GLY A 77 15.22 4.55 4.81
N SER A 78 14.96 5.37 5.82
CA SER A 78 14.06 6.52 5.72
C SER A 78 14.59 7.48 4.65
N SER A 79 14.28 7.24 3.38
CA SER A 79 14.39 8.26 2.34
C SER A 79 13.23 9.23 2.51
N SER A 80 13.42 10.23 3.37
CA SER A 80 12.77 11.52 3.22
C SER A 80 13.12 12.04 1.83
N HIS A 81 12.19 11.91 0.88
CA HIS A 81 12.27 12.66 -0.36
C HIS A 81 11.79 14.07 -0.07
N GLY A 82 12.74 14.98 0.16
CA GLY A 82 12.52 16.40 0.34
C GLY A 82 13.67 17.13 -0.34
N GLU A 83 13.62 17.19 -1.67
CA GLU A 83 14.50 18.02 -2.49
C GLU A 83 13.65 19.01 -3.27
N GLN A 84 13.51 20.22 -2.71
CA GLN A 84 13.80 21.53 -3.33
C GLN A 84 13.24 22.67 -2.45
#